data_AF-A0A820SD40-F1
#
_entry.id   AF-A0A820SD40-F1
#
_cell.length_a   1.000
_cell.length_b   1.000
_cell.length_c   1.000
_cell.angle_alpha   90.00
_cell.angle_beta   90.00
_cell.angle_gamma   90.00
#
_symmetry.space_group_name_H-M   'P 1'
#
loop_
_entity.id
_entity.type
_entity.pdbx_description
1 polymer ?
#
loop_
_entity_poly.entity_id
_entity_poly.type
_entity_poly.pdbx_seq_one_letter_code
_entity_poly.pdbx_strand_id
1 'polypeptide(L)'
;SLGLLNYIRIWHDNIGEGSSASWYLKYIIVRDLQSLDKFYFICQQWFAVEKDDGRIERTLPIASDAEKQEFSYVLSKKAYHSVSDG
;
A
#
# COMPACT_ATOMS: atom_id res chain seq x y z
N SER A 1 13.48 18.82 3.79
CA SER A 1 12.13 18.67 3.20
C SER A 1 12.24 17.90 1.89
N LEU A 2 11.35 16.95 1.63
CA LEU A 2 11.27 16.22 0.34
C LEU A 2 10.35 16.92 -0.68
N GLY A 3 9.76 18.07 -0.30
CA GLY A 3 8.76 18.74 -1.12
C GLY A 3 7.45 17.97 -1.22
N LEU A 4 6.68 18.24 -2.28
CA LEU A 4 5.46 17.50 -2.59
C LEU A 4 5.81 16.08 -3.06
N LEU A 5 5.33 15.05 -2.35
CA LEU A 5 5.54 13.67 -2.75
C LEU A 5 4.68 13.31 -3.96
N ASN A 6 5.31 12.80 -5.02
CA ASN A 6 4.65 12.42 -6.26
C ASN A 6 4.48 10.90 -6.40
N TYR A 7 5.52 10.14 -6.05
CA TYR A 7 5.53 8.68 -6.15
C TYR A 7 6.49 8.06 -5.13
N ILE A 8 6.32 6.76 -4.90
CA ILE A 8 7.28 5.91 -4.19
C ILE A 8 7.68 4.74 -5.08
N ARG A 9 8.95 4.31 -5.02
CA ARG A 9 9.39 3.03 -5.56
C ARG A 9 9.66 2.06 -4.42
N ILE A 10 9.04 0.89 -4.46
CA ILE A 10 9.17 -0.16 -3.45
C ILE A 10 9.52 -1.48 -4.13
N TRP A 11 10.40 -2.26 -3.49
CA TRP A 11 10.81 -3.58 -3.94
C TRP A 11 11.29 -4.42 -2.75
N HIS A 12 11.43 -5.73 -2.96
CA HIS A 12 12.09 -6.65 -2.03
C HIS A 12 13.04 -7.57 -2.79
N ASP A 13 13.99 -8.19 -2.10
CA ASP A 13 15.05 -9.03 -2.68
C ASP A 13 14.62 -10.49 -2.97
N ASN A 14 13.34 -10.80 -2.74
CA ASN A 14 12.77 -12.14 -2.90
C ASN A 14 13.48 -13.24 -2.07
N ILE A 15 14.13 -12.88 -0.96
CA ILE A 15 14.73 -13.86 -0.05
C ILE A 15 13.61 -14.58 0.74
N GLY A 16 13.71 -15.91 0.79
CA GLY A 16 12.77 -16.80 1.49
C GLY A 16 12.45 -18.04 0.66
N GLU A 17 11.87 -19.06 1.28
CA GLU A 17 11.45 -20.27 0.58
C GLU A 17 9.96 -20.23 0.21
N GLY A 18 9.67 -20.54 -1.06
CA GLY A 18 8.31 -20.60 -1.60
C GLY A 18 7.50 -19.34 -1.30
N SER A 19 6.30 -19.52 -0.76
CA SER A 19 5.38 -18.41 -0.46
C SER A 19 5.84 -17.48 0.65
N SER A 20 6.93 -17.80 1.36
CA SER A 20 7.48 -16.96 2.42
C SER A 20 8.18 -15.70 1.89
N ALA A 21 8.58 -15.72 0.61
CA ALA A 21 9.14 -14.56 -0.08
C ALA A 21 8.06 -13.64 -0.68
N SER A 22 6.81 -14.11 -0.84
CA SER A 22 5.74 -13.37 -1.53
C SER A 22 5.10 -12.32 -0.64
N TRP A 23 5.02 -11.07 -1.10
CA TRP A 23 4.33 -10.00 -0.37
C TRP A 23 3.05 -9.59 -1.08
N TYR A 24 1.92 -9.57 -0.37
CA TYR A 24 0.73 -8.88 -0.86
C TYR A 24 0.70 -7.46 -0.29
N LEU A 25 1.06 -6.47 -1.11
CA LEU A 25 1.09 -5.09 -0.68
C LEU A 25 -0.28 -4.44 -0.92
N LYS A 26 -1.01 -4.17 0.17
CA LYS A 26 -2.30 -3.45 0.07
C LYS A 26 -2.10 -1.97 -0.22
N TYR A 27 -1.36 -1.28 0.64
CA TYR A 27 -1.11 0.16 0.55
C TYR A 27 0.11 0.56 1.40
N ILE A 28 0.63 1.75 1.15
CA ILE A 28 1.66 2.43 1.95
C ILE A 28 1.09 3.76 2.44
N ILE A 29 1.38 4.11 3.69
CA ILE A 29 1.07 5.44 4.25
C ILE A 29 2.40 6.08 4.66
N VAL A 30 2.71 7.23 4.09
CA VAL A 30 3.84 8.08 4.50
C VAL A 30 3.28 9.25 5.30
N ARG A 31 3.78 9.44 6.51
CA ARG A 31 3.42 10.59 7.36
C ARG A 31 4.60 11.55 7.42
N ASP A 32 4.40 12.79 7.01
CA ASP A 32 5.34 13.85 7.31
C ASP A 32 5.15 14.27 8.77
N LEU A 33 6.20 14.16 9.58
CA LEU A 33 6.13 14.48 11.01
C LEU A 33 6.18 15.99 11.28
N GLN A 34 6.58 16.80 10.30
CA GLN A 34 6.67 18.26 10.44
C GLN A 34 5.30 18.92 10.16
N SER A 35 4.67 18.58 9.04
CA SER A 35 3.34 19.08 8.65
C SER A 35 2.18 18.25 9.23
N LEU A 36 2.46 17.02 9.66
CA LEU A 36 1.47 15.99 10.01
C LEU A 36 0.64 15.46 8.82
N ASP A 37 0.99 15.84 7.59
CA ASP A 37 0.33 15.36 6.38
C ASP A 37 0.53 13.86 6.17
N LYS A 38 -0.48 13.23 5.56
CA LYS A 38 -0.47 11.81 5.19
C LYS A 38 -0.60 11.65 3.68
N PHE A 39 0.33 10.90 3.11
CA PHE A 39 0.36 10.54 1.71
C PHE A 39 0.06 9.04 1.59
N TYR A 40 -0.90 8.69 0.74
CA TYR A 40 -1.38 7.33 0.55
C TYR A 40 -0.92 6.82 -0.81
N PHE A 41 -0.43 5.59 -0.87
CA PHE A 41 -0.07 4.90 -2.11
C PHE A 41 -0.81 3.57 -2.12
N ILE A 42 -1.77 3.42 -3.03
CA ILE A 42 -2.59 2.21 -3.15
C ILE A 42 -1.92 1.25 -4.14
N CYS A 43 -1.88 -0.05 -3.83
CA CYS A 43 -1.28 -1.04 -4.71
C CYS A 43 -2.19 -2.25 -4.94
N GLN A 44 -2.59 -2.94 -3.86
CA GLN A 44 -3.47 -4.12 -3.90
C GLN A 44 -2.97 -5.20 -4.87
N GLN A 45 -1.69 -5.53 -4.82
CA GLN A 45 -1.07 -6.47 -5.77
C GLN A 45 0.01 -7.33 -5.08
N TRP A 46 0.25 -8.53 -5.63
CA TRP A 46 1.37 -9.37 -5.22
C TRP A 46 2.70 -8.85 -5.77
N PHE A 47 3.71 -8.90 -4.91
CA PHE A 47 5.13 -8.74 -5.20
C PHE A 47 5.75 -10.11 -5.00
N ALA A 48 5.79 -10.88 -6.08
CA ALA A 48 6.25 -12.27 -6.05
C ALA A 48 6.53 -12.74 -7.47
N VAL A 49 7.57 -13.56 -7.67
CA VAL A 49 7.94 -14.10 -8.99
C VAL A 49 6.95 -15.15 -9.50
N GLU A 50 6.20 -15.77 -8.58
CA GLU A 50 5.28 -16.87 -8.83
C GLU A 50 3.79 -16.49 -8.75
N LYS A 51 3.46 -15.21 -8.51
CA LYS A 51 2.09 -14.69 -8.43
C LYS A 51 1.89 -13.45 -9.29
N ASP A 52 0.63 -13.15 -9.59
CA ASP A 52 0.19 -12.03 -10.43
C ASP A 52 1.04 -11.88 -11.71
N ASP A 53 1.81 -10.81 -11.82
CA ASP A 53 2.62 -10.48 -12.99
C ASP A 53 4.11 -10.81 -12.81
N GLY A 54 4.46 -11.55 -11.76
CA GLY A 54 5.83 -12.03 -11.53
C GLY A 54 6.83 -10.96 -11.11
N ARG A 55 6.37 -9.76 -10.74
CA ARG A 55 7.24 -8.63 -10.42
C ARG A 55 7.38 -8.45 -8.91
N ILE A 56 8.58 -8.07 -8.48
CA ILE A 56 8.94 -7.80 -7.07
C ILE A 56 9.18 -6.31 -6.80
N GLU A 57 8.89 -5.45 -7.78
CA GLU A 57 9.04 -4.00 -7.66
C GLU A 57 7.88 -3.23 -8.32
N ARG A 58 7.59 -2.04 -7.77
CA ARG A 58 6.61 -1.10 -8.30
C ARG A 58 7.02 0.34 -8.03
N THR A 59 6.64 1.22 -8.95
CA THR A 59 6.52 2.66 -8.70
C THR A 59 5.04 3.00 -8.56
N LEU A 60 4.65 3.58 -7.43
CA LEU A 60 3.27 3.91 -7.10
C LEU A 60 3.13 5.43 -7.01
N PRO A 61 2.20 6.07 -7.74
CA PRO A 61 1.89 7.48 -7.56
C PRO A 61 1.15 7.72 -6.25
N ILE A 62 1.14 8.97 -5.78
CA ILE A 62 0.22 9.39 -4.72
C ILE A 62 -1.23 9.09 -5.14
N ALA A 63 -2.01 8.55 -4.20
CA ALA A 63 -3.42 8.28 -4.42
C ALA A 63 -4.15 9.59 -4.75
N SER A 64 -4.98 9.53 -5.80
CA SER A 64 -5.96 10.54 -6.13
C SER A 64 -7.02 10.68 -5.02
N ASP A 65 -7.77 11.77 -5.04
CA ASP A 65 -8.82 11.99 -4.04
C ASP A 65 -9.96 10.96 -4.15
N ALA A 66 -10.24 10.49 -5.38
CA ALA A 66 -11.19 9.40 -5.61
C ALA A 66 -10.72 8.09 -4.94
N GLU A 67 -9.45 7.72 -5.12
CA GLU A 67 -8.87 6.54 -4.47
C GLU A 67 -8.83 6.69 -2.95
N LYS A 68 -8.53 7.87 -2.41
CA LYS A 68 -8.58 8.12 -0.96
C LYS A 68 -9.99 7.97 -0.41
N GLN A 69 -11.01 8.43 -1.14
CA GLN A 69 -12.41 8.33 -0.73
C GLN A 69 -12.88 6.87 -0.72
N GLU A 70 -12.60 6.13 -1.79
CA GLU A 70 -12.90 4.69 -1.87
C GLU A 70 -12.14 3.91 -0.79
N PHE A 71 -10.85 4.20 -0.61
CA PHE A 71 -10.03 3.58 0.41
C PHE A 71 -10.53 3.84 1.84
N SER A 72 -10.89 5.09 2.14
CA SER A 72 -11.44 5.47 3.45
C SER A 72 -12.79 4.79 3.70
N TYR A 73 -13.62 4.66 2.66
CA TYR A 73 -14.87 3.92 2.73
C TYR A 73 -14.63 2.42 3.01
N VAL A 74 -13.70 1.79 2.29
CA VAL A 74 -13.38 0.37 2.49
C VAL A 74 -12.77 0.11 3.87
N LEU A 75 -11.86 0.99 4.34
CA LEU A 75 -11.27 0.86 5.68
C LEU A 75 -12.30 1.04 6.79
N SER A 76 -13.14 2.06 6.70
CA SER A 76 -14.18 2.32 7.71
C SER A 76 -15.20 1.16 7.76
N LYS A 77 -15.60 0.62 6.61
CA LYS A 77 -16.48 -0.54 6.53
C LYS A 77 -15.85 -1.79 7.17
N LYS A 78 -14.56 -2.04 6.93
CA LYS A 78 -13.83 -3.16 7.54
C LYS A 78 -13.67 -2.99 9.05
N ALA A 79 -13.32 -1.79 9.51
CA ALA A 79 -13.22 -1.47 10.93
C ALA A 79 -14.57 -1.66 11.64
N TYR A 80 -15.67 -1.21 11.02
CA TYR A 80 -17.01 -1.38 11.54
C TYR A 80 -17.39 -2.86 11.70
N HIS A 81 -17.18 -3.68 10.66
CA HIS A 81 -17.48 -5.12 10.73
C HIS A 81 -16.63 -5.82 11.80
N SER A 82 -15.34 -5.49 11.90
CA SER A 82 -14.48 -6.08 12.94
C SER A 82 -14.88 -5.70 14.37
N VAL A 83 -15.63 -4.61 14.55
CA VAL A 83 -16.13 -4.17 15.86
C VAL A 83 -17.52 -4.74 16.16
N SER A 84 -18.34 -5.02 15.14
CA SER A 84 -19.67 -5.62 15.31
C SER A 84 -19.65 -7.13 15.57
N ASP A 85 -18.57 -7.81 15.20
CA ASP A 85 -18.38 -9.26 15.39
C ASP A 85 -17.83 -9.62 16.79
N GLY A 86 -17.84 -8.67 17.73
CA GLY A 86 -17.34 -8.82 19.11
C GLY A 86 -18.43 -8.89 20.18
#